data_AF-A0A6G7X7M0-F1
#
_entry.id   AF-A0A6G7X7M0-F1
#
_cell.length_a   1.000
_cell.length_b   1.000
_cell.length_c   1.000
_cell.angle_alpha   90.00
_cell.angle_beta   90.00
_cell.angle_gamma   90.00
#
_symmetry.space_group_name_H-M   'P 1'
#
loop_
_entity.id
_entity.type
_entity.pdbx_description
1 polymer ?
#
loop_
_entity_poly.entity_id
_entity_poly.type
_entity_poly.pdbx_seq_one_letter_code
_entity_poly.pdbx_strand_id
1 'polypeptide(L)'
;MFVTKTSILTKQNVFLVICFSVLFLGFYSNFWGSARKEAFGGFDEYSECLAIGRIARSEKEGVFSHGALPGVNYDASVVPANADIWFEVYLEQRPDYVTDNIPDSYDVYKSQTGGQFILYSIIQQVLPFSNGLKLQIFHCINAILSALCFTLLLGWVFRNFGLITGIITLVLITMSSWLTFFGNSLWWGLWASYIPFITMLLVLEYNHRTKKLSSKKILLYLFLSVFAKCVFNGYEFISTALVSAMCPIIFYAFLEKQKIRPFISYFMKASLTAIIAVLAQMTILITQIRAVTGSFAAGIDYIITSYTRRSFSAEDDFAHYPYSFILKKYMKGDVFQWDFLARDSHAFYFAYLILIIAILGVVVYYLNRNSDQFRKRLNLALLVTTLISLIAPLSWFIVFKQHSANHFHLDYIVWYMPFLLFGFVIIGEGISLLLNKLGIYKRNLITE
;
A
#
# COMPACT_ATOMS: atom_id res chain seq x y z
N MET A 1 -27.14 -25.11 -16.31
CA MET A 1 -26.48 -24.63 -17.53
C MET A 1 -24.98 -24.79 -17.34
N PHE A 2 -24.37 -25.80 -17.96
CA PHE A 2 -22.95 -26.09 -17.78
C PHE A 2 -22.12 -25.00 -18.44
N VAL A 3 -21.51 -24.14 -17.63
CA VAL A 3 -20.59 -23.10 -18.09
C VAL A 3 -19.27 -23.79 -18.42
N THR A 4 -18.86 -23.79 -19.69
CA THR A 4 -17.59 -24.43 -20.11
C THR A 4 -16.39 -23.68 -19.53
N LYS A 5 -15.31 -24.39 -19.18
CA LYS A 5 -14.07 -23.82 -18.62
C LYS A 5 -13.54 -22.62 -19.45
N THR A 6 -13.67 -22.70 -20.78
CA THR A 6 -13.33 -21.62 -21.72
C THR A 6 -14.13 -20.35 -21.46
N SER A 7 -15.45 -20.45 -21.26
CA SER A 7 -16.31 -19.29 -21.01
C SER A 7 -16.04 -18.62 -19.64
N ILE A 8 -15.55 -19.36 -18.65
CA ILE A 8 -15.13 -18.81 -17.35
C ILE A 8 -13.84 -18.02 -17.49
N LEU A 9 -12.86 -18.54 -18.23
CA LEU A 9 -11.62 -17.82 -18.54
C LEU A 9 -11.92 -16.51 -19.28
N THR A 10 -12.80 -16.54 -20.28
CA THR A 10 -13.19 -15.32 -21.02
C THR A 10 -13.82 -14.29 -20.09
N LYS A 11 -14.75 -14.69 -19.20
CA LYS A 11 -15.37 -13.78 -18.23
C LYS A 11 -14.36 -13.18 -17.25
N GLN A 12 -13.42 -14.00 -16.77
CA GLN A 12 -12.37 -13.52 -15.88
C GLN A 12 -11.48 -12.49 -16.59
N ASN A 13 -11.05 -12.77 -17.82
CA ASN A 13 -10.19 -11.85 -18.57
C ASN A 13 -10.88 -10.50 -18.82
N VAL A 14 -12.15 -10.53 -19.23
CA VAL A 14 -12.95 -9.30 -19.41
C VAL A 14 -13.08 -8.54 -18.09
N PHE A 15 -13.38 -9.23 -16.98
CA PHE A 15 -13.45 -8.61 -15.66
C PHE A 15 -12.12 -7.94 -15.27
N LEU A 16 -10.97 -8.60 -15.49
CA LEU A 16 -9.66 -8.04 -15.17
C LEU A 16 -9.31 -6.80 -16.01
N VAL A 17 -9.66 -6.79 -17.29
CA VAL A 17 -9.48 -5.60 -18.16
C VAL A 17 -10.33 -4.43 -17.66
N ILE A 18 -11.57 -4.70 -17.25
CA ILE A 18 -12.44 -3.69 -16.64
C ILE A 18 -11.84 -3.19 -15.33
N CYS A 19 -11.41 -4.08 -14.43
CA CYS A 19 -10.77 -3.71 -13.17
C CYS A 19 -9.57 -2.80 -13.40
N PHE A 20 -8.66 -3.20 -14.29
CA PHE A 20 -7.46 -2.41 -14.59
C PHE A 20 -7.84 -1.02 -15.13
N SER A 21 -8.75 -0.95 -16.10
CA SER A 21 -9.16 0.31 -16.72
C SER A 21 -9.83 1.25 -15.72
N VAL A 22 -10.75 0.73 -14.91
CA VAL A 22 -11.47 1.51 -13.89
C VAL A 22 -10.49 2.06 -12.85
N LEU A 23 -9.59 1.21 -12.34
CA LEU A 23 -8.64 1.60 -11.31
C LEU A 23 -7.57 2.54 -11.85
N PHE A 24 -7.05 2.31 -13.05
CA PHE A 24 -6.07 3.19 -13.68
C PHE A 24 -6.63 4.60 -13.88
N LEU A 25 -7.84 4.73 -14.45
CA LEU A 25 -8.48 6.04 -14.64
C LEU A 25 -8.71 6.76 -13.31
N GLY A 26 -9.10 6.03 -12.27
CA GLY A 26 -9.24 6.54 -10.91
C GLY A 26 -7.91 7.04 -10.34
N PHE A 27 -6.89 6.18 -10.29
CA PHE A 27 -5.60 6.51 -9.67
C PHE A 27 -4.80 7.56 -10.43
N TYR A 28 -4.89 7.59 -11.76
CA TYR A 28 -4.11 8.54 -12.56
C TYR A 28 -4.73 9.94 -12.55
N SER A 29 -6.06 10.02 -12.68
CA SER A 29 -6.75 11.28 -13.00
C SER A 29 -7.90 11.64 -12.06
N ASN A 30 -8.15 10.85 -11.02
CA ASN A 30 -9.35 10.96 -10.18
C ASN A 30 -10.64 10.98 -11.01
N PHE A 31 -10.70 10.17 -12.09
CA PHE A 31 -11.78 10.22 -13.09
C PHE A 31 -13.18 10.06 -12.48
N TRP A 32 -13.29 9.30 -11.39
CA TRP A 32 -14.56 9.01 -10.71
C TRP A 32 -14.93 10.02 -9.63
N GLY A 33 -14.11 11.05 -9.36
CA GLY A 33 -14.32 11.99 -8.26
C GLY A 33 -14.28 11.31 -6.88
N SER A 34 -13.50 10.24 -6.76
CA SER A 34 -13.35 9.45 -5.53
C SER A 34 -12.58 10.19 -4.44
N ALA A 35 -11.73 11.13 -4.84
CA ALA A 35 -10.96 12.01 -3.98
C ALA A 35 -11.33 13.46 -4.27
N ARG A 36 -11.03 14.38 -3.34
CA ARG A 36 -11.27 15.80 -3.57
C ARG A 36 -10.30 16.38 -4.60
N LYS A 37 -10.79 17.12 -5.60
CA LYS A 37 -9.96 17.59 -6.72
C LYS A 37 -8.82 18.50 -6.27
N GLU A 38 -9.09 19.42 -5.35
CA GLU A 38 -8.05 20.34 -4.83
C GLU A 38 -6.98 19.58 -4.05
N ALA A 39 -7.38 18.51 -3.34
CA ALA A 39 -6.45 17.68 -2.57
C ALA A 39 -5.69 16.67 -3.46
N PHE A 40 -6.28 16.20 -4.57
CA PHE A 40 -5.65 15.23 -5.45
C PHE A 40 -4.49 15.83 -6.27
N GLY A 41 -4.67 17.05 -6.80
CA GLY A 41 -3.64 17.70 -7.62
C GLY A 41 -2.37 18.10 -6.87
N GLY A 42 -2.49 18.38 -5.57
CA GLY A 42 -1.40 18.74 -4.66
C GLY A 42 -1.24 17.75 -3.50
N PHE A 43 -1.56 16.47 -3.74
CA PHE A 43 -1.50 15.48 -2.67
C PHE A 43 -0.06 15.31 -2.18
N ASP A 44 0.19 15.75 -0.94
CA ASP A 44 1.46 15.61 -0.23
C ASP A 44 2.70 16.11 -1.01
N GLU A 45 2.60 17.35 -1.52
CA GLU A 45 3.71 18.02 -2.22
C GLU A 45 4.97 18.12 -1.35
N TYR A 46 4.80 18.18 -0.03
CA TYR A 46 5.91 18.20 0.92
C TYR A 46 6.80 16.96 0.81
N SER A 47 6.22 15.76 0.72
CA SER A 47 7.02 14.55 0.55
C SER A 47 7.41 14.33 -0.92
N GLU A 48 6.56 14.74 -1.86
CA GLU A 48 6.83 14.58 -3.28
C GLU A 48 8.02 15.42 -3.78
N CYS A 49 8.29 16.57 -3.15
CA CYS A 49 9.45 17.40 -3.49
C CYS A 49 10.78 16.64 -3.35
N LEU A 50 10.88 15.68 -2.43
CA LEU A 50 12.06 14.84 -2.21
C LEU A 50 12.29 13.84 -3.36
N ALA A 51 11.21 13.38 -3.99
CA ALA A 51 11.26 12.54 -5.16
C ALA A 51 11.73 13.34 -6.39
N ILE A 52 11.12 14.50 -6.60
CA ILE A 52 11.44 15.39 -7.71
C ILE A 52 12.87 15.90 -7.58
N GLY A 53 13.28 16.32 -6.38
CA GLY A 53 14.62 16.84 -6.14
C GLY A 53 15.71 15.82 -6.44
N ARG A 54 15.49 14.54 -6.11
CA ARG A 54 16.38 13.45 -6.52
C ARG A 54 16.48 13.29 -8.02
N ILE A 55 15.33 13.26 -8.69
CA ILE A 55 15.23 13.08 -10.15
C ILE A 55 15.97 14.22 -10.86
N ALA A 56 15.69 15.46 -10.46
CA ALA A 56 16.35 16.67 -10.94
C ALA A 56 17.89 16.62 -10.72
N ARG A 57 18.32 16.29 -9.50
CA ARG A 57 19.75 16.23 -9.16
C ARG A 57 20.50 15.18 -9.97
N SER A 58 19.83 14.06 -10.30
CA SER A 58 20.42 13.00 -11.11
C SER A 58 20.72 13.41 -12.56
N GLU A 59 20.07 14.43 -13.12
CA GLU A 59 20.43 14.96 -14.45
C GLU A 59 21.77 15.70 -14.41
N LYS A 60 22.01 16.48 -13.35
CA LYS A 60 23.24 17.28 -13.21
C LYS A 60 24.45 16.44 -12.82
N GLU A 61 24.28 15.51 -11.87
CA GLU A 61 25.42 14.86 -11.20
C GLU A 61 25.42 13.32 -11.34
N GLY A 62 24.41 12.76 -12.01
CA GLY A 62 24.24 11.33 -12.20
C GLY A 62 23.39 10.65 -11.12
N VAL A 63 22.89 9.45 -11.47
CA VAL A 63 21.91 8.69 -10.67
C VAL A 63 22.43 8.34 -9.27
N PHE A 64 23.71 8.03 -9.14
CA PHE A 64 24.32 7.60 -7.88
C PHE A 64 24.98 8.74 -7.08
N SER A 65 24.84 10.01 -7.51
CA SER A 65 25.35 11.14 -6.73
C SER A 65 24.67 11.21 -5.36
N HIS A 66 25.37 11.72 -4.35
CA HIS A 66 24.86 11.80 -2.97
C HIS A 66 24.34 10.46 -2.41
N GLY A 67 25.02 9.35 -2.73
CA GLY A 67 24.61 8.01 -2.30
C GLY A 67 23.26 7.56 -2.90
N ALA A 68 22.78 8.22 -3.94
CA ALA A 68 21.43 8.04 -4.51
C ALA A 68 20.27 8.31 -3.54
N LEU A 69 20.54 9.02 -2.43
CA LEU A 69 19.51 9.36 -1.45
C LEU A 69 18.55 10.41 -2.02
N PRO A 70 17.24 10.33 -1.70
CA PRO A 70 16.28 11.39 -1.99
C PRO A 70 16.67 12.72 -1.35
N GLY A 71 16.01 13.83 -1.69
CA GLY A 71 16.39 15.14 -1.18
C GLY A 71 15.81 16.29 -1.98
N VAL A 72 16.07 17.52 -1.53
CA VAL A 72 15.66 18.76 -2.19
C VAL A 72 16.86 19.52 -2.75
N ASN A 73 16.69 20.18 -3.89
CA ASN A 73 17.65 21.18 -4.34
C ASN A 73 17.26 22.53 -3.75
N TYR A 74 18.24 23.36 -3.42
CA TYR A 74 17.99 24.68 -2.83
C TYR A 74 19.11 25.67 -3.18
N ASP A 75 18.80 26.96 -3.06
CA ASP A 75 19.77 28.03 -3.18
C ASP A 75 20.24 28.45 -1.78
N ALA A 76 21.48 28.11 -1.43
CA ALA A 76 22.10 28.44 -0.14
C ALA A 76 22.30 29.96 0.07
N SER A 77 22.19 30.78 -0.98
CA SER A 77 22.23 32.25 -0.86
C SER A 77 20.89 32.85 -0.46
N VAL A 78 19.79 32.13 -0.68
CA VAL A 78 18.42 32.57 -0.38
C VAL A 78 17.91 31.93 0.92
N VAL A 79 18.16 30.63 1.10
CA VAL A 79 17.67 29.89 2.27
C VAL A 79 18.50 30.25 3.51
N PRO A 80 17.88 30.73 4.61
CA PRO A 80 18.60 31.06 5.82
C PRO A 80 19.33 29.83 6.41
N ALA A 81 20.54 30.03 6.93
CA ALA A 81 21.39 28.93 7.43
C ALA A 81 20.78 28.07 8.55
N ASN A 82 19.78 28.57 9.28
CA ASN A 82 19.10 27.88 10.38
C ASN A 82 17.63 27.53 10.06
N ALA A 83 17.18 27.71 8.82
CA ALA A 83 15.82 27.36 8.43
C ALA A 83 15.67 25.85 8.21
N ASP A 84 14.43 25.36 8.30
CA ASP A 84 14.09 24.04 7.78
C ASP A 84 14.06 24.12 6.25
N ILE A 85 15.17 23.74 5.61
CA ILE A 85 15.37 23.85 4.16
C ILE A 85 14.19 23.23 3.40
N TRP A 86 13.63 22.11 3.87
CA TRP A 86 12.58 21.42 3.14
C TRP A 86 11.27 22.20 3.18
N PHE A 87 10.96 22.79 4.34
CA PHE A 87 9.79 23.65 4.48
C PHE A 87 9.88 24.91 3.62
N GLU A 88 11.08 25.45 3.42
CA GLU A 88 11.26 26.64 2.58
C GLU A 88 11.10 26.34 1.08
N VAL A 89 11.56 25.18 0.61
CA VAL A 89 11.69 24.93 -0.85
C VAL A 89 10.68 23.93 -1.45
N TYR A 90 9.83 23.28 -0.65
CA TYR A 90 9.00 22.18 -1.18
C TYR A 90 8.05 22.61 -2.32
N LEU A 91 7.54 23.84 -2.28
CA LEU A 91 6.65 24.39 -3.33
C LEU A 91 7.40 24.76 -4.61
N GLU A 92 8.69 25.08 -4.52
CA GLU A 92 9.52 25.55 -5.63
C GLU A 92 10.11 24.38 -6.43
N GLN A 93 10.31 23.23 -5.77
CA GLN A 93 10.98 22.08 -6.37
C GLN A 93 10.34 21.56 -7.66
N ARG A 94 9.00 21.55 -7.76
CA ARG A 94 8.30 21.10 -8.98
C ARG A 94 8.40 22.16 -10.09
N PRO A 95 8.06 23.44 -9.88
CA PRO A 95 8.32 24.51 -10.83
C PRO A 95 9.75 24.49 -11.38
N ASP A 96 10.75 24.46 -10.49
CA ASP A 96 12.17 24.50 -10.87
C ASP A 96 12.56 23.36 -11.78
N TYR A 97 12.12 22.14 -11.46
CA TYR A 97 12.36 20.96 -12.28
C TYR A 97 11.70 21.07 -13.66
N VAL A 98 10.46 21.58 -13.73
CA VAL A 98 9.73 21.73 -15.00
C VAL A 98 10.35 22.81 -15.89
N THR A 99 10.85 23.90 -15.31
CA THR A 99 11.49 25.00 -16.04
C THR A 99 13.00 24.82 -16.24
N ASP A 100 13.58 23.72 -15.77
CA ASP A 100 15.02 23.44 -15.81
C ASP A 100 15.89 24.47 -15.06
N ASN A 101 15.33 25.06 -13.99
CA ASN A 101 15.99 26.05 -13.14
C ASN A 101 16.40 25.44 -11.79
N ILE A 102 17.06 24.29 -11.83
CA ILE A 102 17.37 23.51 -10.62
C ILE A 102 18.48 24.22 -9.83
N PRO A 103 18.29 24.54 -8.54
CA PRO A 103 19.35 25.11 -7.71
C PRO A 103 20.59 24.21 -7.56
N ASP A 104 21.73 24.79 -7.21
CA ASP A 104 23.01 24.07 -7.18
C ASP A 104 23.29 23.33 -5.86
N SER A 105 22.64 23.69 -4.75
CA SER A 105 22.81 22.97 -3.48
C SER A 105 21.80 21.82 -3.37
N TYR A 106 22.14 20.78 -2.60
CA TYR A 106 21.28 19.60 -2.42
C TYR A 106 21.35 19.11 -0.98
N ASP A 107 20.19 18.97 -0.34
CA ASP A 107 20.07 18.42 1.00
C ASP A 107 19.42 17.04 0.98
N VAL A 108 20.08 16.07 1.62
CA VAL A 108 19.76 14.64 1.49
C VAL A 108 18.79 14.16 2.57
N TYR A 109 17.73 13.49 2.11
CA TYR A 109 16.80 12.73 2.94
C TYR A 109 17.33 11.32 3.23
N LYS A 110 17.63 11.05 4.50
CA LYS A 110 18.31 9.80 4.92
C LYS A 110 17.37 8.70 5.42
N SER A 111 16.05 8.89 5.46
CA SER A 111 15.12 7.88 6.00
C SER A 111 14.57 6.89 4.96
N GLN A 112 14.98 6.98 3.69
CA GLN A 112 14.56 6.08 2.62
C GLN A 112 15.68 5.88 1.60
N THR A 113 15.76 4.67 1.00
CA THR A 113 16.80 4.33 0.01
C THR A 113 16.55 4.89 -1.38
N GLY A 114 15.31 5.30 -1.69
CA GLY A 114 14.96 6.02 -2.91
C GLY A 114 14.94 5.19 -4.19
N GLY A 115 14.76 3.87 -4.11
CA GLY A 115 14.88 2.97 -5.26
C GLY A 115 13.91 3.28 -6.41
N GLN A 116 12.70 3.77 -6.11
CA GLN A 116 11.77 4.24 -7.13
C GLN A 116 12.25 5.52 -7.81
N PHE A 117 12.93 6.41 -7.10
CA PHE A 117 13.51 7.63 -7.67
C PHE A 117 14.74 7.30 -8.51
N ILE A 118 15.56 6.34 -8.08
CA ILE A 118 16.67 5.81 -8.89
C ILE A 118 16.13 5.26 -10.21
N LEU A 119 15.04 4.48 -10.17
CA LEU A 119 14.38 3.97 -11.37
C LEU A 119 13.93 5.11 -12.29
N TYR A 120 13.25 6.14 -11.75
CA TYR A 120 12.80 7.27 -12.55
C TYR A 120 13.96 8.11 -13.10
N SER A 121 15.02 8.33 -12.33
CA SER A 121 16.25 8.99 -12.80
C SER A 121 16.92 8.24 -13.95
N ILE A 122 16.87 6.90 -13.97
CA ILE A 122 17.38 6.11 -15.10
C ILE A 122 16.47 6.24 -16.32
N ILE A 123 15.16 6.12 -16.14
CA ILE A 123 14.19 6.25 -17.24
C ILE A 123 14.28 7.64 -17.87
N GLN A 124 14.43 8.68 -17.05
CA GLN A 124 14.58 10.06 -17.47
C GLN A 124 15.68 10.28 -18.52
N GLN A 125 16.84 9.64 -18.35
CA GLN A 125 18.01 9.81 -19.21
C GLN A 125 17.75 9.37 -20.65
N VAL A 126 16.76 8.51 -20.89
CA VAL A 126 16.42 7.99 -22.22
C VAL A 126 15.13 8.58 -22.80
N LEU A 127 14.38 9.38 -22.03
CA LEU A 127 13.13 10.00 -22.49
C LEU A 127 13.42 11.34 -23.20
N PRO A 128 13.11 11.48 -24.51
CA PRO A 128 13.38 12.70 -25.28
C PRO A 128 12.26 13.75 -25.12
N PHE A 129 11.69 13.87 -23.91
CA PHE A 129 10.53 14.71 -23.61
C PHE A 129 10.88 15.83 -22.64
N SER A 130 10.04 16.87 -22.58
CA SER A 130 10.18 17.93 -21.57
C SER A 130 10.02 17.38 -20.15
N ASN A 131 10.63 18.05 -19.16
CA ASN A 131 10.58 17.63 -17.75
C ASN A 131 9.14 17.52 -17.21
N GLY A 132 8.24 18.42 -17.63
CA GLY A 132 6.81 18.31 -17.33
C GLY A 132 6.16 17.02 -17.83
N LEU A 133 6.45 16.61 -19.08
CA LEU A 133 5.90 15.37 -19.64
C LEU A 133 6.55 14.13 -19.02
N LYS A 134 7.87 14.16 -18.75
CA LYS A 134 8.56 13.09 -17.98
C LYS A 134 7.90 12.88 -16.61
N LEU A 135 7.61 13.95 -15.88
CA LEU A 135 6.95 13.88 -14.58
C LEU A 135 5.57 13.21 -14.67
N GLN A 136 4.76 13.62 -15.65
CA GLN A 136 3.45 12.99 -15.92
C GLN A 136 3.57 11.50 -16.26
N ILE A 137 4.61 11.09 -16.99
CA ILE A 137 4.91 9.69 -17.28
C ILE A 137 5.22 8.93 -15.99
N PHE A 138 6.00 9.48 -15.07
CA PHE A 138 6.32 8.82 -13.80
C PHE A 138 5.07 8.62 -12.91
N HIS A 139 4.20 9.62 -12.81
CA HIS A 139 2.90 9.47 -12.16
C HIS A 139 2.03 8.41 -12.84
N CYS A 140 2.04 8.36 -14.18
CA CYS A 140 1.33 7.35 -14.96
C CYS A 140 1.85 5.93 -14.65
N ILE A 141 3.17 5.75 -14.57
CA ILE A 141 3.79 4.47 -14.20
C ILE A 141 3.33 4.04 -12.79
N ASN A 142 3.36 4.94 -11.80
CA ASN A 142 2.84 4.62 -10.46
C ASN A 142 1.36 4.23 -10.49
N ALA A 143 0.53 4.97 -11.23
CA ALA A 143 -0.90 4.66 -11.35
C ALA A 143 -1.13 3.28 -12.00
N ILE A 144 -0.36 2.93 -13.05
CA ILE A 144 -0.41 1.61 -13.69
C ILE A 144 -0.02 0.51 -12.70
N LEU A 145 1.10 0.66 -12.00
CA LEU A 145 1.58 -0.34 -11.05
C LEU A 145 0.58 -0.53 -9.89
N SER A 146 0.01 0.57 -9.38
CA SER A 146 -1.03 0.53 -8.34
C SER A 146 -2.28 -0.19 -8.87
N ALA A 147 -2.77 0.18 -10.06
CA ALA A 147 -3.92 -0.47 -10.69
C ALA A 147 -3.70 -1.97 -10.92
N LEU A 148 -2.48 -2.38 -11.31
CA LEU A 148 -2.10 -3.79 -11.45
C LEU A 148 -2.18 -4.54 -10.12
N CYS A 149 -1.64 -4.00 -9.02
CA CYS A 149 -1.70 -4.63 -7.70
C CYS A 149 -3.15 -4.95 -7.29
N PHE A 150 -4.05 -3.97 -7.41
CA PHE A 150 -5.46 -4.16 -7.04
C PHE A 150 -6.23 -5.01 -8.06
N THR A 151 -5.86 -4.99 -9.34
CA THR A 151 -6.42 -5.90 -10.34
C THR A 151 -6.05 -7.35 -10.05
N LEU A 152 -4.82 -7.62 -9.60
CA LEU A 152 -4.38 -8.96 -9.18
C LEU A 152 -5.16 -9.45 -7.96
N LEU A 153 -5.39 -8.58 -6.98
CA LEU A 153 -6.28 -8.87 -5.85
C LEU A 153 -7.70 -9.20 -6.33
N LEU A 154 -8.29 -8.37 -7.20
CA LEU A 154 -9.64 -8.59 -7.73
C LEU A 154 -9.74 -9.87 -8.54
N GLY A 155 -8.67 -10.26 -9.23
CA GLY A 155 -8.57 -11.58 -9.86
C GLY A 155 -8.63 -12.72 -8.84
N TRP A 156 -7.91 -12.60 -7.73
CA TRP A 156 -7.99 -13.56 -6.62
C TRP A 156 -9.42 -13.59 -6.04
N VAL A 157 -10.05 -12.43 -5.83
CA VAL A 157 -11.43 -12.33 -5.34
C VAL A 157 -12.41 -13.01 -6.29
N PHE A 158 -12.34 -12.72 -7.59
CA PHE A 158 -13.20 -13.32 -8.60
C PHE A 158 -13.10 -14.85 -8.61
N ARG A 159 -11.87 -15.38 -8.58
CA ARG A 159 -11.65 -16.82 -8.62
C ARG A 159 -12.13 -17.54 -7.36
N ASN A 160 -12.05 -16.89 -6.20
CA ASN A 160 -12.40 -17.50 -4.92
C ASN A 160 -13.86 -17.27 -4.53
N PHE A 161 -14.42 -16.08 -4.74
CA PHE A 161 -15.74 -15.68 -4.23
C PHE A 161 -16.78 -15.39 -5.33
N GLY A 162 -16.33 -15.23 -6.57
CA GLY A 162 -17.18 -15.05 -7.76
C GLY A 162 -17.36 -13.58 -8.18
N LEU A 163 -18.10 -13.40 -9.28
CA LEU A 163 -18.23 -12.10 -9.96
C LEU A 163 -18.88 -11.01 -9.09
N ILE A 164 -19.98 -11.31 -8.39
CA ILE A 164 -20.69 -10.30 -7.58
C ILE A 164 -19.78 -9.75 -6.47
N THR A 165 -19.11 -10.64 -5.75
CA THR A 165 -18.11 -10.23 -4.74
C THR A 165 -17.01 -9.38 -5.38
N GLY A 166 -16.49 -9.81 -6.53
CA GLY A 166 -15.48 -9.04 -7.28
C GLY A 166 -15.94 -7.64 -7.70
N ILE A 167 -17.17 -7.49 -8.21
CA ILE A 167 -17.74 -6.18 -8.60
C ILE A 167 -17.87 -5.27 -7.38
N ILE A 168 -18.43 -5.77 -6.28
CA ILE A 168 -18.61 -4.98 -5.06
C ILE A 168 -17.26 -4.55 -4.48
N THR A 169 -16.28 -5.46 -4.45
CA THR A 169 -14.91 -5.12 -4.04
C THR A 169 -14.28 -4.08 -4.96
N LEU A 170 -14.45 -4.19 -6.29
CA LEU A 170 -13.96 -3.19 -7.25
C LEU A 170 -14.58 -1.82 -6.98
N VAL A 171 -15.90 -1.75 -6.78
CA VAL A 171 -16.59 -0.49 -6.48
C VAL A 171 -16.05 0.15 -5.20
N LEU A 172 -15.90 -0.62 -4.12
CA LEU A 172 -15.40 -0.09 -2.84
C LEU A 172 -13.94 0.38 -2.91
N ILE A 173 -13.08 -0.31 -3.67
CA ILE A 173 -11.71 0.15 -3.95
C ILE A 173 -11.75 1.45 -4.77
N THR A 174 -12.57 1.48 -5.83
CA THR A 174 -12.69 2.64 -6.73
C THR A 174 -13.19 3.89 -5.99
N MET A 175 -14.09 3.71 -5.02
CA MET A 175 -14.63 4.80 -4.21
C MET A 175 -13.71 5.24 -3.06
N SER A 176 -12.55 4.61 -2.86
CA SER A 176 -11.63 5.01 -1.80
C SER A 176 -10.83 6.26 -2.18
N SER A 177 -11.02 7.34 -1.45
CA SER A 177 -10.23 8.57 -1.61
C SER A 177 -8.75 8.33 -1.28
N TRP A 178 -8.49 7.56 -0.21
CA TRP A 178 -7.13 7.26 0.23
C TRP A 178 -6.34 6.45 -0.79
N LEU A 179 -6.94 5.42 -1.40
CA LEU A 179 -6.27 4.68 -2.48
C LEU A 179 -6.06 5.57 -3.72
N THR A 180 -6.99 6.50 -3.98
CA THR A 180 -6.90 7.44 -5.10
C THR A 180 -5.76 8.44 -4.90
N PHE A 181 -5.69 9.11 -3.75
CA PHE A 181 -4.62 10.05 -3.40
C PHE A 181 -3.22 9.43 -3.56
N PHE A 182 -3.02 8.23 -3.02
CA PHE A 182 -1.72 7.57 -3.07
C PHE A 182 -1.43 6.91 -4.43
N GLY A 183 -2.44 6.76 -5.30
CA GLY A 183 -2.39 5.87 -6.47
C GLY A 183 -1.32 6.22 -7.50
N ASN A 184 -1.06 7.51 -7.72
CA ASN A 184 -0.05 8.02 -8.65
C ASN A 184 1.15 8.72 -7.97
N SER A 185 1.20 8.74 -6.62
CA SER A 185 2.23 9.49 -5.88
C SER A 185 3.63 8.99 -6.17
N LEU A 186 4.56 9.90 -6.47
CA LEU A 186 5.97 9.56 -6.67
C LEU A 186 6.61 9.11 -5.36
N TRP A 187 6.34 9.83 -4.28
CA TRP A 187 6.94 9.55 -2.97
C TRP A 187 6.49 8.21 -2.40
N TRP A 188 5.18 8.05 -2.22
CA TRP A 188 4.62 6.90 -1.49
C TRP A 188 4.69 5.59 -2.26
N GLY A 189 4.60 5.67 -3.61
CA GLY A 189 4.65 4.50 -4.48
C GLY A 189 3.72 3.38 -4.02
N LEU A 190 2.41 3.65 -3.92
CA LEU A 190 1.43 2.78 -3.26
C LEU A 190 1.57 1.29 -3.62
N TRP A 191 1.81 0.99 -4.89
CA TRP A 191 2.06 -0.36 -5.37
C TRP A 191 3.14 -1.13 -4.60
N ALA A 192 4.23 -0.46 -4.21
CA ALA A 192 5.36 -1.05 -3.49
C ALA A 192 4.94 -1.59 -2.12
N SER A 193 4.08 -0.85 -1.41
CA SER A 193 3.48 -1.28 -0.14
C SER A 193 2.67 -2.58 -0.25
N TYR A 194 2.11 -2.87 -1.44
CA TYR A 194 1.30 -4.07 -1.68
C TYR A 194 2.06 -5.26 -2.28
N ILE A 195 3.31 -5.07 -2.74
CA ILE A 195 4.11 -6.17 -3.33
C ILE A 195 4.18 -7.39 -2.41
N PRO A 196 4.50 -7.28 -1.11
CA PRO A 196 4.60 -8.44 -0.23
C PRO A 196 3.27 -9.18 -0.07
N PHE A 197 2.18 -8.43 0.12
CA PHE A 197 0.84 -8.98 0.29
C PHE A 197 0.37 -9.72 -0.97
N ILE A 198 0.44 -9.07 -2.14
CA ILE A 198 -0.03 -9.64 -3.40
C ILE A 198 0.84 -10.83 -3.80
N THR A 199 2.16 -10.75 -3.62
CA THR A 199 3.06 -11.87 -3.90
C THR A 199 2.67 -13.09 -3.06
N MET A 200 2.53 -12.92 -1.74
CA MET A 200 2.16 -14.03 -0.86
C MET A 200 0.76 -14.57 -1.14
N LEU A 201 -0.19 -13.70 -1.47
CA LEU A 201 -1.55 -14.09 -1.84
C LEU A 201 -1.57 -15.01 -3.07
N LEU A 202 -0.86 -14.63 -4.14
CA LEU A 202 -0.84 -15.37 -5.40
C LEU A 202 0.06 -16.61 -5.34
N VAL A 203 1.21 -16.53 -4.68
CA VAL A 203 2.13 -17.67 -4.51
C VAL A 203 1.45 -18.78 -3.71
N LEU A 204 0.75 -18.43 -2.62
CA LEU A 204 0.01 -19.41 -1.83
C LEU A 204 -1.25 -19.89 -2.54
N GLU A 205 -1.94 -19.06 -3.34
CA GLU A 205 -3.04 -19.53 -4.21
C GLU A 205 -2.55 -20.58 -5.19
N TYR A 206 -1.45 -20.30 -5.88
CA TYR A 206 -0.86 -21.22 -6.83
C TYR A 206 -0.43 -22.52 -6.15
N ASN A 207 0.21 -22.43 -4.98
CA ASN A 207 0.63 -23.61 -4.23
C ASN A 207 -0.57 -24.40 -3.69
N HIS A 208 -1.64 -23.73 -3.27
CA HIS A 208 -2.88 -24.38 -2.84
C HIS A 208 -3.45 -25.27 -3.95
N ARG A 209 -3.51 -24.74 -5.18
CA ARG A 209 -4.07 -25.43 -6.35
C ARG A 209 -3.16 -26.52 -6.92
N THR A 210 -1.84 -26.32 -6.88
CA THR A 210 -0.89 -27.18 -7.62
C THR A 210 0.02 -28.02 -6.74
N LYS A 211 0.24 -27.62 -5.49
CA LYS A 211 1.21 -28.22 -4.55
C LYS A 211 2.65 -28.31 -5.09
N LYS A 212 3.00 -27.47 -6.08
CA LYS A 212 4.30 -27.52 -6.78
C LYS A 212 5.42 -26.71 -6.10
N LEU A 213 5.11 -25.86 -5.12
CA LEU A 213 6.11 -25.00 -4.48
C LEU A 213 6.55 -25.57 -3.14
N SER A 214 7.87 -25.65 -2.94
CA SER A 214 8.44 -25.98 -1.64
C SER A 214 8.39 -24.76 -0.71
N SER A 215 8.39 -25.00 0.60
CA SER A 215 8.43 -23.93 1.61
C SER A 215 9.60 -22.97 1.41
N LYS A 216 10.77 -23.47 0.98
CA LYS A 216 11.95 -22.64 0.69
C LYS A 216 11.69 -21.65 -0.46
N LYS A 217 11.03 -22.09 -1.53
CA LYS A 217 10.67 -21.21 -2.66
C LYS A 217 9.67 -20.14 -2.23
N ILE A 218 8.68 -20.49 -1.40
CA ILE A 218 7.71 -19.51 -0.88
C ILE A 218 8.41 -18.48 0.01
N LEU A 219 9.32 -18.91 0.89
CA LEU A 219 10.11 -17.99 1.71
C LEU A 219 11.03 -17.09 0.86
N LEU A 220 11.59 -17.61 -0.24
CA LEU A 220 12.36 -16.77 -1.17
C LEU A 220 11.49 -15.69 -1.83
N TYR A 221 10.28 -16.02 -2.28
CA TYR A 221 9.35 -15.00 -2.80
C TYR A 221 8.96 -13.97 -1.75
N LEU A 222 8.75 -14.39 -0.50
CA LEU A 222 8.53 -13.47 0.62
C LEU A 222 9.72 -12.54 0.84
N PHE A 223 10.94 -13.08 0.87
CA PHE A 223 12.16 -12.28 1.02
C PHE A 223 12.27 -11.24 -0.08
N LEU A 224 12.19 -11.67 -1.35
CA LEU A 224 12.33 -10.78 -2.51
C LEU A 224 11.26 -9.70 -2.55
N SER A 225 10.02 -10.03 -2.19
CA SER A 225 8.91 -9.08 -2.19
C SER A 225 9.02 -8.03 -1.07
N VAL A 226 9.39 -8.43 0.15
CA VAL A 226 9.64 -7.49 1.26
C VAL A 226 10.87 -6.64 0.98
N PHE A 227 11.94 -7.23 0.45
CA PHE A 227 13.12 -6.49 0.05
C PHE A 227 12.79 -5.46 -1.04
N ALA A 228 12.04 -5.85 -2.08
CA ALA A 228 11.61 -4.95 -3.14
C ALA A 228 10.76 -3.79 -2.59
N LYS A 229 9.80 -4.06 -1.68
CA LYS A 229 9.06 -3.01 -0.98
C LYS A 229 10.02 -2.00 -0.36
N CYS A 230 10.98 -2.46 0.45
CA CYS A 230 11.91 -1.57 1.14
C CYS A 230 12.81 -0.79 0.18
N VAL A 231 13.21 -1.40 -0.95
CA VAL A 231 13.95 -0.70 -2.00
C VAL A 231 13.12 0.44 -2.59
N PHE A 232 11.85 0.17 -2.94
CA PHE A 232 11.00 1.10 -3.70
C PHE A 232 10.20 2.10 -2.89
N ASN A 233 9.95 1.90 -1.59
CA ASN A 233 9.30 2.93 -0.77
C ASN A 233 9.81 2.95 0.67
N GLY A 234 11.06 2.53 0.87
CA GLY A 234 11.73 2.64 2.16
C GLY A 234 10.97 1.91 3.27
N TYR A 235 10.87 2.56 4.42
CA TYR A 235 10.20 2.00 5.60
C TYR A 235 8.80 2.54 5.81
N GLU A 236 8.22 3.21 4.81
CA GLU A 236 6.87 3.72 4.89
C GLU A 236 5.89 2.59 5.19
N PHE A 237 5.11 2.76 6.27
CA PHE A 237 4.15 1.78 6.78
C PHE A 237 4.73 0.36 6.97
N ILE A 238 6.02 0.23 7.35
CA ILE A 238 6.71 -1.07 7.34
C ILE A 238 6.04 -2.12 8.22
N SER A 239 5.60 -1.78 9.44
CA SER A 239 4.94 -2.75 10.33
C SER A 239 3.64 -3.28 9.71
N THR A 240 2.84 -2.39 9.13
CA THR A 240 1.62 -2.73 8.40
C THR A 240 1.90 -3.61 7.18
N ALA A 241 2.92 -3.29 6.38
CA ALA A 241 3.30 -4.09 5.21
C ALA A 241 3.75 -5.52 5.59
N LEU A 242 4.51 -5.66 6.67
CA LEU A 242 4.96 -6.96 7.19
C LEU A 242 3.79 -7.80 7.69
N VAL A 243 2.87 -7.23 8.47
CA VAL A 243 1.65 -7.94 8.91
C VAL A 243 0.76 -8.30 7.71
N SER A 244 0.66 -7.40 6.73
CA SER A 244 -0.08 -7.66 5.49
C SER A 244 0.46 -8.89 4.76
N ALA A 245 1.79 -9.02 4.62
CA ALA A 245 2.43 -10.18 3.99
C ALA A 245 2.14 -11.50 4.70
N MET A 246 1.87 -11.47 6.01
CA MET A 246 1.51 -12.64 6.80
C MET A 246 0.04 -13.05 6.65
N CYS A 247 -0.86 -12.13 6.27
CA CYS A 247 -2.29 -12.41 6.18
C CYS A 247 -2.61 -13.57 5.21
N PRO A 248 -2.02 -13.66 4.00
CA PRO A 248 -2.19 -14.83 3.14
C PRO A 248 -1.77 -16.16 3.77
N ILE A 249 -0.69 -16.19 4.56
CA ILE A 249 -0.23 -17.41 5.24
C ILE A 249 -1.32 -17.91 6.20
N ILE A 250 -1.93 -16.98 6.94
CA ILE A 250 -3.03 -17.26 7.85
C ILE A 250 -4.25 -17.77 7.06
N PHE A 251 -4.64 -17.06 6.00
CA PHE A 251 -5.77 -17.44 5.16
C PHE A 251 -5.66 -18.89 4.66
N TYR A 252 -4.53 -19.25 4.06
CA TYR A 252 -4.34 -20.60 3.53
C TYR A 252 -4.14 -21.65 4.62
N ALA A 253 -3.60 -21.29 5.80
CA ALA A 253 -3.54 -22.20 6.93
C ALA A 253 -4.93 -22.64 7.41
N PHE A 254 -5.88 -21.70 7.49
CA PHE A 254 -7.27 -21.99 7.83
C PHE A 254 -8.00 -22.74 6.70
N LEU A 255 -7.83 -22.33 5.45
CA LEU A 255 -8.45 -22.98 4.29
C LEU A 255 -8.03 -24.46 4.18
N GLU A 256 -6.74 -24.74 4.36
CA GLU A 256 -6.16 -26.07 4.26
C GLU A 256 -6.24 -26.90 5.54
N LYS A 257 -6.76 -26.33 6.64
CA LYS A 257 -6.80 -26.97 7.96
C LYS A 257 -5.42 -27.46 8.42
N GLN A 258 -4.41 -26.61 8.27
CA GLN A 258 -3.06 -26.95 8.70
C GLN A 258 -3.01 -27.20 10.21
N LYS A 259 -2.23 -28.19 10.63
CA LYS A 259 -1.98 -28.46 12.05
C LYS A 259 -1.23 -27.27 12.66
N ILE A 260 -1.56 -26.94 13.92
CA ILE A 260 -1.03 -25.76 14.63
C ILE A 260 0.50 -25.73 14.69
N ARG A 261 1.16 -26.86 14.99
CA ARG A 261 2.61 -26.92 15.16
C ARG A 261 3.38 -26.67 13.84
N PRO A 262 3.08 -27.34 12.71
CA PRO A 262 3.65 -27.00 11.41
C PRO A 262 3.36 -25.56 10.98
N PHE A 263 2.14 -25.07 11.22
CA PHE A 263 1.76 -23.69 10.91
C PHE A 263 2.64 -22.70 11.68
N ILE A 264 2.74 -22.82 13.01
CA ILE A 264 3.59 -21.93 13.84
C ILE A 264 5.04 -21.98 13.37
N SER A 265 5.59 -23.17 13.10
CA SER A 265 6.96 -23.31 12.62
C SER A 265 7.18 -22.57 11.29
N TYR A 266 6.24 -22.69 10.35
CA TYR A 266 6.33 -21.99 9.07
C TYR A 266 6.13 -20.48 9.22
N PHE A 267 5.16 -20.06 10.03
CA PHE A 267 4.91 -18.65 10.34
C PHE A 267 6.14 -17.97 10.93
N MET A 268 6.81 -18.60 11.91
CA MET A 268 8.04 -18.05 12.49
C MET A 268 9.17 -17.93 11.47
N LYS A 269 9.32 -18.91 10.56
CA LYS A 269 10.30 -18.83 9.46
C LYS A 269 9.98 -17.71 8.49
N ALA A 270 8.70 -17.51 8.16
CA ALA A 270 8.24 -16.42 7.32
C ALA A 270 8.50 -15.05 7.97
N SER A 271 8.16 -14.89 9.24
CA SER A 271 8.44 -13.67 10.01
C SER A 271 9.94 -13.37 10.05
N LEU A 272 10.78 -14.36 10.36
CA LEU A 272 12.24 -14.19 10.35
C LEU A 272 12.75 -13.82 8.96
N THR A 273 12.22 -14.43 7.91
CA THR A 273 12.60 -14.12 6.51
C THR A 273 12.28 -12.67 6.15
N ALA A 274 11.10 -12.18 6.57
CA ALA A 274 10.70 -10.80 6.33
C ALA A 274 11.58 -9.80 7.12
N ILE A 275 11.95 -10.12 8.36
CA ILE A 275 12.89 -9.33 9.16
C ILE A 275 14.27 -9.28 8.48
N ILE A 276 14.79 -10.42 8.01
CA ILE A 276 16.09 -10.48 7.32
C ILE A 276 16.06 -9.62 6.05
N ALA A 277 14.95 -9.58 5.30
CA ALA A 277 14.80 -8.70 4.14
C ALA A 277 14.88 -7.21 4.50
N VAL A 278 14.24 -6.80 5.60
CA VAL A 278 14.34 -5.41 6.10
C VAL A 278 15.76 -5.08 6.54
N LEU A 279 16.41 -5.96 7.30
CA LEU A 279 17.80 -5.77 7.74
C LEU A 279 18.80 -5.71 6.58
N ALA A 280 18.59 -6.52 5.54
CA ALA A 280 19.40 -6.47 4.33
C ALA A 280 19.29 -5.10 3.64
N GLN A 281 18.10 -4.52 3.57
CA GLN A 281 17.91 -3.19 2.98
C GLN A 281 18.40 -2.06 3.91
N MET A 282 18.34 -2.22 5.24
CA MET A 282 18.98 -1.28 6.19
C MET A 282 20.48 -1.18 5.96
N THR A 283 21.16 -2.29 5.66
CA THR A 283 22.59 -2.28 5.31
C THR A 283 22.86 -1.43 4.06
N ILE A 284 21.95 -1.45 3.08
CA ILE A 284 22.04 -0.59 1.88
C ILE A 284 21.91 0.87 2.28
N LEU A 285 20.91 1.23 3.09
CA LEU A 285 20.71 2.60 3.53
C LEU A 285 21.91 3.14 4.32
N ILE A 286 22.47 2.36 5.25
CA ILE A 286 23.67 2.75 5.99
C ILE A 286 24.83 3.00 5.02
N THR A 287 24.97 2.19 3.97
CA THR A 287 26.00 2.37 2.94
C THR A 287 25.77 3.66 2.13
N GLN A 288 24.53 3.99 1.80
CA GLN A 288 24.17 5.25 1.13
C GLN A 288 24.45 6.47 2.03
N ILE A 289 24.10 6.40 3.32
CA ILE A 289 24.40 7.47 4.30
C ILE A 289 25.92 7.63 4.45
N ARG A 290 26.68 6.53 4.53
CA ARG A 290 28.15 6.60 4.55
C ARG A 290 28.71 7.31 3.32
N ALA A 291 28.13 7.09 2.14
CA ALA A 291 28.61 7.73 0.92
C ALA A 291 28.53 9.27 0.99
N VAL A 292 27.64 9.83 1.82
CA VAL A 292 27.49 11.28 2.02
C VAL A 292 28.14 11.81 3.31
N THR A 293 28.22 11.01 4.38
CA THR A 293 28.77 11.44 5.68
C THR A 293 30.20 10.97 5.94
N GLY A 294 30.71 10.01 5.16
CA GLY A 294 31.97 9.32 5.41
C GLY A 294 31.91 8.26 6.53
N SER A 295 30.78 8.08 7.22
CA SER A 295 30.70 7.26 8.44
C SER A 295 29.57 6.24 8.45
N PHE A 296 29.89 4.95 8.65
CA PHE A 296 28.90 3.90 8.93
C PHE A 296 28.17 4.15 10.26
N ALA A 297 28.89 4.66 11.28
CA ALA A 297 28.31 4.96 12.58
C ALA A 297 27.21 6.02 12.48
N ALA A 298 27.40 7.03 11.61
CA ALA A 298 26.37 8.04 11.34
C ALA A 298 25.10 7.42 10.72
N GLY A 299 25.24 6.40 9.86
CA GLY A 299 24.09 5.68 9.31
C GLY A 299 23.32 4.87 10.36
N ILE A 300 24.04 4.17 11.24
CA ILE A 300 23.44 3.41 12.35
C ILE A 300 22.72 4.36 13.32
N ASP A 301 23.41 5.42 13.73
CA ASP A 301 22.85 6.43 14.63
C ASP A 301 21.60 7.07 14.05
N TYR A 302 21.63 7.42 12.75
CA TYR A 302 20.46 7.96 12.07
C TYR A 302 19.26 7.01 12.11
N ILE A 303 19.46 5.70 11.92
CA ILE A 303 18.38 4.70 11.99
C ILE A 303 17.79 4.65 13.41
N ILE A 304 18.64 4.56 14.44
CA ILE A 304 18.21 4.47 15.85
C ILE A 304 17.46 5.74 16.26
N THR A 305 18.01 6.91 15.94
CA THR A 305 17.39 8.21 16.23
C THR A 305 16.09 8.38 15.46
N SER A 306 16.06 7.99 14.18
CA SER A 306 14.85 8.01 13.35
C SER A 306 13.72 7.16 13.88
N TYR A 307 14.04 5.95 14.38
CA TYR A 307 13.07 5.07 15.01
C TYR A 307 12.57 5.67 16.33
N THR A 308 13.49 6.08 17.20
CA THR A 308 13.16 6.68 18.51
C THR A 308 12.26 7.89 18.35
N ARG A 309 12.56 8.76 17.37
CA ARG A 309 11.76 9.94 17.05
C ARG A 309 10.33 9.58 16.66
N ARG A 310 10.17 8.63 15.74
CA ARG A 310 8.86 8.23 15.18
C ARG A 310 8.01 7.38 16.12
N SER A 311 8.63 6.76 17.13
CA SER A 311 7.96 5.91 18.10
C SER A 311 7.66 6.61 19.42
N PHE A 312 8.63 7.33 20.00
CA PHE A 312 8.61 7.68 21.43
C PHE A 312 9.02 9.12 21.77
N SER A 313 9.55 9.92 20.83
CA SER A 313 10.17 11.19 21.22
C SER A 313 9.22 12.11 22.00
N ALA A 314 9.65 12.47 23.20
CA ALA A 314 8.94 13.35 24.13
C ALA A 314 9.17 14.84 23.82
N GLU A 315 10.14 15.17 22.95
CA GLU A 315 10.49 16.54 22.56
C GLU A 315 9.56 17.10 21.47
N ASP A 316 8.59 16.30 21.01
CA ASP A 316 7.63 16.71 19.99
C ASP A 316 6.28 17.09 20.64
N ASP A 317 5.69 18.18 20.17
CA ASP A 317 4.37 18.70 20.55
C ASP A 317 3.27 17.64 20.49
N PHE A 318 3.41 16.57 19.71
CA PHE A 318 2.40 15.51 19.59
C PHE A 318 2.61 14.31 20.52
N ALA A 319 3.72 14.24 21.25
CA ALA A 319 4.07 13.09 22.09
C ALA A 319 3.06 12.81 23.22
N HIS A 320 2.40 13.87 23.69
CA HIS A 320 1.48 13.87 24.83
C HIS A 320 0.13 13.19 24.52
N TYR A 321 -0.24 12.99 23.25
CA TYR A 321 -1.53 12.38 22.93
C TYR A 321 -1.61 10.93 23.41
N PRO A 322 -2.66 10.53 24.16
CA PRO A 322 -2.82 9.14 24.57
C PRO A 322 -3.21 8.26 23.37
N TYR A 323 -2.88 6.97 23.42
CA TYR A 323 -3.24 6.00 22.36
C TYR A 323 -4.76 6.01 22.07
N SER A 324 -5.60 6.17 23.10
CA SER A 324 -7.05 6.25 22.94
C SER A 324 -7.49 7.44 22.09
N PHE A 325 -6.81 8.60 22.20
CA PHE A 325 -7.08 9.76 21.36
C PHE A 325 -6.71 9.49 19.90
N ILE A 326 -5.49 8.98 19.68
CA ILE A 326 -4.97 8.64 18.35
C ILE A 326 -5.91 7.64 17.65
N LEU A 327 -6.24 6.53 18.31
CA LEU A 327 -7.16 5.53 17.78
C LEU A 327 -8.55 6.10 17.52
N LYS A 328 -9.09 6.92 18.42
CA LYS A 328 -10.39 7.58 18.22
C LYS A 328 -10.36 8.52 17.01
N LYS A 329 -9.25 9.23 16.78
CA LYS A 329 -9.06 10.10 15.62
C LYS A 329 -9.03 9.29 14.32
N TYR A 330 -8.34 8.15 14.31
CA TYR A 330 -8.31 7.26 13.15
C TYR A 330 -9.65 6.57 12.88
N MET A 331 -10.42 6.23 13.92
CA MET A 331 -11.76 5.67 13.78
C MET A 331 -12.80 6.68 13.30
N LYS A 332 -12.60 7.98 13.60
CA LYS A 332 -13.45 9.11 13.18
C LYS A 332 -12.98 9.76 11.88
N GLY A 333 -11.96 9.23 11.23
CA GLY A 333 -11.56 9.71 9.90
C GLY A 333 -12.63 9.45 8.87
N ASP A 334 -12.73 10.34 7.90
CA ASP A 334 -13.61 10.16 6.76
C ASP A 334 -13.00 9.13 5.79
N VAL A 335 -13.76 8.08 5.52
CA VAL A 335 -13.40 7.03 4.56
C VAL A 335 -13.49 7.56 3.13
N PHE A 336 -14.45 8.45 2.89
CA PHE A 336 -14.93 8.83 1.57
C PHE A 336 -15.02 10.36 1.43
N GLN A 337 -13.94 10.96 0.94
CA GLN A 337 -13.84 12.37 0.60
C GLN A 337 -14.20 12.59 -0.88
N TRP A 338 -15.46 12.34 -1.23
CA TRP A 338 -15.93 12.41 -2.63
C TRP A 338 -16.22 13.83 -3.10
N ASP A 339 -15.81 14.16 -4.33
CA ASP A 339 -16.09 15.46 -4.98
C ASP A 339 -17.55 15.63 -5.38
N PHE A 340 -18.23 14.52 -5.70
CA PHE A 340 -19.62 14.56 -6.16
C PHE A 340 -20.64 14.76 -5.03
N LEU A 341 -20.18 14.79 -3.78
CA LEU A 341 -21.00 15.18 -2.63
C LEU A 341 -20.58 16.57 -2.15
N ALA A 342 -21.54 17.34 -1.63
CA ALA A 342 -21.26 18.67 -1.09
C ALA A 342 -20.19 18.63 0.01
N ARG A 343 -19.41 19.70 0.13
CA ARG A 343 -18.28 19.84 1.08
C ARG A 343 -18.70 19.61 2.54
N ASP A 344 -19.94 19.93 2.87
CA ASP A 344 -20.57 19.76 4.20
C ASP A 344 -21.40 18.46 4.33
N SER A 345 -21.27 17.54 3.37
CA SER A 345 -21.92 16.23 3.45
C SER A 345 -21.43 15.47 4.69
N HIS A 346 -22.30 14.63 5.24
CA HIS A 346 -22.00 13.85 6.44
C HIS A 346 -20.79 12.93 6.19
N ALA A 347 -19.71 13.15 6.94
CA ALA A 347 -18.52 12.31 6.90
C ALA A 347 -18.85 10.84 7.20
N PHE A 348 -18.34 9.92 6.38
CA PHE A 348 -18.56 8.50 6.56
C PHE A 348 -17.37 7.89 7.30
N TYR A 349 -17.49 7.73 8.62
CA TYR A 349 -16.37 7.34 9.45
C TYR A 349 -15.89 5.90 9.26
N PHE A 350 -14.58 5.66 9.44
CA PHE A 350 -13.99 4.31 9.44
C PHE A 350 -14.70 3.38 10.44
N ALA A 351 -15.12 3.90 11.59
CA ALA A 351 -15.91 3.16 12.58
C ALA A 351 -17.20 2.56 11.99
N TYR A 352 -17.90 3.30 11.15
CA TYR A 352 -19.14 2.82 10.50
C TYR A 352 -18.83 1.75 9.46
N LEU A 353 -17.78 1.93 8.65
CA LEU A 353 -17.34 0.92 7.70
C LEU A 353 -16.94 -0.40 8.40
N ILE A 354 -16.19 -0.30 9.50
CA ILE A 354 -15.79 -1.45 10.32
C ILE A 354 -17.03 -2.17 10.88
N LEU A 355 -18.03 -1.42 11.35
CA LEU A 355 -19.29 -1.98 11.82
C LEU A 355 -20.05 -2.72 10.71
N ILE A 356 -20.10 -2.16 9.49
CA ILE A 356 -20.71 -2.84 8.33
C ILE A 356 -19.97 -4.14 8.00
N ILE A 357 -18.64 -4.12 8.02
CA ILE A 357 -17.83 -5.33 7.81
C ILE A 357 -18.15 -6.37 8.89
N ALA A 358 -18.29 -5.98 10.16
CA ALA A 358 -18.65 -6.89 11.24
C ALA A 358 -20.05 -7.50 11.03
N ILE A 359 -21.05 -6.67 10.72
CA ILE A 359 -22.44 -7.12 10.47
C ILE A 359 -22.48 -8.08 9.28
N LEU A 360 -21.86 -7.73 8.15
CA LEU A 360 -21.83 -8.61 6.99
C LEU A 360 -20.96 -9.84 7.21
N GLY A 361 -19.94 -9.77 8.06
CA GLY A 361 -19.18 -10.94 8.50
C GLY A 361 -20.07 -11.94 9.25
N VAL A 362 -20.94 -11.45 10.12
CA VAL A 362 -21.97 -12.25 10.80
C VAL A 362 -22.94 -12.86 9.78
N VAL A 363 -23.42 -12.10 8.81
CA VAL A 363 -24.27 -12.62 7.71
C VAL A 363 -23.57 -13.72 6.93
N VAL A 364 -22.32 -13.52 6.52
CA VAL A 364 -21.51 -14.53 5.83
C VAL A 364 -21.42 -15.80 6.68
N TYR A 365 -21.12 -15.68 7.97
CA TYR A 365 -21.04 -16.83 8.87
C TYR A 365 -22.36 -17.62 8.93
N TYR A 366 -23.50 -16.95 9.13
CA TYR A 366 -24.80 -17.61 9.26
C TYR A 366 -25.30 -18.23 7.95
N LEU A 367 -25.22 -17.49 6.83
CA LEU A 367 -25.72 -17.97 5.54
C LEU A 367 -24.87 -19.11 4.97
N ASN A 368 -23.60 -19.20 5.37
CA ASN A 368 -22.69 -20.22 4.91
C ASN A 368 -22.83 -21.57 5.64
N ARG A 369 -23.68 -21.67 6.68
CA ARG A 369 -23.92 -22.92 7.43
C ARG A 369 -24.46 -24.07 6.59
N ASN A 370 -25.16 -23.75 5.51
CA ASN A 370 -25.76 -24.75 4.62
C ASN A 370 -24.94 -24.98 3.34
N SER A 371 -23.81 -24.28 3.17
CA SER A 371 -22.91 -24.47 2.03
C SER A 371 -22.12 -25.78 2.11
N ASP A 372 -21.51 -26.17 0.99
CA ASP A 372 -20.55 -27.27 0.95
C ASP A 372 -19.32 -27.00 1.85
N GLN A 373 -18.58 -28.08 2.14
CA GLN A 373 -17.51 -28.05 3.12
C GLN A 373 -16.32 -27.20 2.69
N PHE A 374 -16.09 -27.01 1.39
CA PHE A 374 -15.03 -26.13 0.89
C PHE A 374 -15.44 -24.67 1.11
N ARG A 375 -16.65 -24.27 0.71
CA ARG A 375 -17.19 -22.91 0.91
C ARG A 375 -17.25 -22.51 2.38
N LYS A 376 -17.60 -23.46 3.25
CA LYS A 376 -17.50 -23.32 4.71
C LYS A 376 -16.11 -22.85 5.15
N ARG A 377 -15.08 -23.56 4.69
CA ARG A 377 -13.68 -23.25 5.05
C ARG A 377 -13.19 -21.96 4.41
N LEU A 378 -13.53 -21.71 3.14
CA LEU A 378 -13.11 -20.52 2.42
C LEU A 378 -13.62 -19.25 3.09
N ASN A 379 -14.92 -19.20 3.40
CA ASN A 379 -15.51 -18.05 4.08
C ASN A 379 -15.04 -17.95 5.54
N LEU A 380 -14.81 -19.07 6.24
CA LEU A 380 -14.20 -19.02 7.57
C LEU A 380 -12.77 -18.46 7.53
N ALA A 381 -11.96 -18.87 6.56
CA ALA A 381 -10.62 -18.34 6.35
C ALA A 381 -10.66 -16.83 6.06
N LEU A 382 -11.61 -16.36 5.25
CA LEU A 382 -11.84 -14.93 5.02
C LEU A 382 -12.18 -14.19 6.32
N LEU A 383 -13.15 -14.68 7.10
CA LEU A 383 -13.59 -14.04 8.35
C LEU A 383 -12.45 -13.93 9.36
N VAL A 384 -11.74 -15.04 9.61
CA VAL A 384 -10.64 -15.09 10.58
C VAL A 384 -9.47 -14.22 10.13
N THR A 385 -9.10 -14.28 8.85
CA THR A 385 -8.00 -13.45 8.31
C THR A 385 -8.36 -11.98 8.37
N THR A 386 -9.62 -11.61 8.09
CA THR A 386 -10.05 -10.21 8.20
C THR A 386 -9.94 -9.72 9.64
N LEU A 387 -10.40 -10.49 10.61
CA LEU A 387 -10.27 -10.13 12.03
C LEU A 387 -8.80 -9.95 12.44
N ILE A 388 -7.93 -10.89 12.07
CA ILE A 388 -6.50 -10.82 12.40
C ILE A 388 -5.82 -9.65 11.68
N SER A 389 -6.24 -9.33 10.47
CA SER A 389 -5.66 -8.24 9.69
C SER A 389 -5.87 -6.85 10.31
N LEU A 390 -6.75 -6.68 11.30
CA LEU A 390 -6.82 -5.47 12.13
C LEU A 390 -5.50 -5.16 12.83
N ILE A 391 -4.67 -6.17 13.10
CA ILE A 391 -3.34 -5.97 13.68
C ILE A 391 -2.45 -5.15 12.74
N ALA A 392 -2.66 -5.17 11.42
CA ALA A 392 -1.83 -4.44 10.48
C ALA A 392 -1.88 -2.91 10.68
N PRO A 393 -3.04 -2.23 10.64
CA PRO A 393 -3.11 -0.80 10.95
C PRO A 393 -2.75 -0.50 12.41
N LEU A 394 -3.20 -1.34 13.36
CA LEU A 394 -2.88 -1.15 14.78
C LEU A 394 -1.37 -1.22 15.06
N SER A 395 -0.64 -2.06 14.34
CA SER A 395 0.82 -2.16 14.48
C SER A 395 1.53 -0.86 14.10
N TRP A 396 0.96 -0.04 13.20
CA TRP A 396 1.52 1.27 12.88
C TRP A 396 1.18 2.28 13.96
N PHE A 397 -0.11 2.41 14.30
CA PHE A 397 -0.57 3.37 15.31
C PHE A 397 0.03 3.14 16.71
N ILE A 398 0.42 1.91 17.02
CA ILE A 398 1.02 1.56 18.31
C ILE A 398 2.55 1.70 18.27
N VAL A 399 3.23 1.13 17.27
CA VAL A 399 4.71 1.13 17.22
C VAL A 399 5.26 2.50 16.81
N PHE A 400 4.61 3.18 15.88
CA PHE A 400 5.00 4.49 15.37
C PHE A 400 4.01 5.56 15.84
N LYS A 401 3.72 5.54 17.14
CA LYS A 401 2.73 6.40 17.80
C LYS A 401 2.93 7.88 17.46
N GLN A 402 4.17 8.37 17.57
CA GLN A 402 4.49 9.78 17.30
C GLN A 402 4.20 10.12 15.84
N HIS A 403 4.64 9.29 14.89
CA HIS A 403 4.39 9.53 13.48
C HIS A 403 2.88 9.58 13.18
N SER A 404 2.13 8.62 13.73
CA SER A 404 0.67 8.60 13.60
C SER A 404 -0.04 9.74 14.33
N ALA A 405 0.58 10.42 15.29
CA ALA A 405 0.01 11.63 15.88
C ALA A 405 0.27 12.87 15.00
N ASN A 406 1.41 12.91 14.31
CA ASN A 406 1.79 14.02 13.42
C ASN A 406 1.05 13.94 12.07
N HIS A 407 0.78 12.74 11.57
CA HIS A 407 0.26 12.51 10.22
C HIS A 407 -1.21 12.04 10.20
N PHE A 408 -2.08 12.70 10.98
CA PHE A 408 -3.53 12.47 10.91
C PHE A 408 -4.16 12.75 9.55
N HIS A 409 -3.42 13.30 8.58
CA HIS A 409 -3.88 13.56 7.23
C HIS A 409 -3.44 12.48 6.23
N LEU A 410 -2.62 11.49 6.60
CA LEU A 410 -2.03 10.50 5.69
C LEU A 410 -2.26 9.06 6.13
N ASP A 411 -2.03 8.77 7.41
CA ASP A 411 -1.94 7.39 7.92
C ASP A 411 -3.27 6.62 7.85
N TYR A 412 -4.38 7.24 7.46
CA TYR A 412 -5.63 6.55 7.14
C TYR A 412 -5.46 5.47 6.07
N ILE A 413 -4.45 5.58 5.20
CA ILE A 413 -4.11 4.57 4.20
C ILE A 413 -3.83 3.19 4.83
N VAL A 414 -3.31 3.12 6.07
CA VAL A 414 -2.95 1.84 6.71
C VAL A 414 -4.17 0.95 6.99
N TRP A 415 -5.37 1.52 7.08
CA TRP A 415 -6.62 0.75 7.15
C TRP A 415 -6.83 -0.12 5.90
N TYR A 416 -6.31 0.31 4.75
CA TYR A 416 -6.40 -0.40 3.47
C TYR A 416 -5.30 -1.44 3.28
N MET A 417 -4.50 -1.74 4.31
CA MET A 417 -3.34 -2.64 4.21
C MET A 417 -3.34 -3.73 5.32
N PRO A 418 -3.99 -4.89 5.11
CA PRO A 418 -4.97 -5.23 4.09
C PRO A 418 -6.40 -5.30 4.67
N PHE A 419 -6.63 -4.75 5.87
CA PHE A 419 -7.86 -4.98 6.64
C PHE A 419 -9.13 -4.61 5.86
N LEU A 420 -9.21 -3.38 5.34
CA LEU A 420 -10.37 -2.99 4.55
C LEU A 420 -10.47 -3.75 3.23
N LEU A 421 -9.37 -4.21 2.64
CA LEU A 421 -9.43 -5.00 1.42
C LEU A 421 -10.12 -6.34 1.67
N PHE A 422 -9.79 -7.04 2.76
CA PHE A 422 -10.53 -8.23 3.15
C PHE A 422 -11.96 -7.90 3.61
N GLY A 423 -12.15 -6.77 4.29
CA GLY A 423 -13.47 -6.25 4.66
C GLY A 423 -14.38 -6.03 3.44
N PHE A 424 -13.86 -5.48 2.35
CA PHE A 424 -14.59 -5.28 1.10
C PHE A 424 -14.98 -6.61 0.45
N VAL A 425 -14.15 -7.64 0.59
CA VAL A 425 -14.49 -9.01 0.16
C VAL A 425 -15.60 -9.59 1.05
N ILE A 426 -15.58 -9.37 2.37
CA ILE A 426 -16.68 -9.75 3.26
C ILE A 426 -17.99 -9.06 2.85
N ILE A 427 -17.96 -7.75 2.58
CA ILE A 427 -19.14 -6.99 2.16
C ILE A 427 -19.71 -7.61 0.87
N GLY A 428 -18.85 -7.81 -0.13
CA GLY A 428 -19.25 -8.41 -1.40
C GLY A 428 -19.79 -9.84 -1.25
N GLU A 429 -19.15 -10.68 -0.43
CA GLU A 429 -19.58 -12.06 -0.18
C GLU A 429 -20.92 -12.11 0.58
N GLY A 430 -21.11 -11.24 1.58
CA GLY A 430 -22.34 -11.13 2.34
C GLY A 430 -23.52 -10.75 1.43
N ILE A 431 -23.34 -9.74 0.58
CA ILE A 431 -24.34 -9.34 -0.41
C ILE A 431 -24.59 -10.46 -1.42
N SER A 432 -23.53 -11.11 -1.94
CA SER A 432 -23.69 -12.23 -2.88
C SER A 432 -24.49 -13.40 -2.27
N LEU A 433 -24.29 -13.70 -0.99
CA LEU A 433 -25.03 -14.75 -0.29
C LEU A 433 -26.50 -14.36 -0.06
N LEU A 434 -26.76 -13.10 0.30
CA LEU A 434 -28.11 -12.57 0.47
C LEU A 434 -28.90 -12.63 -0.85
N LEU A 435 -28.33 -12.14 -1.96
CA LEU A 435 -28.96 -12.18 -3.28
C LEU A 435 -29.27 -13.62 -3.73
N ASN A 436 -28.39 -14.57 -3.41
CA ASN A 436 -28.61 -15.98 -3.70
C ASN A 436 -29.73 -16.58 -2.87
N LYS A 437 -29.80 -16.24 -1.57
CA LYS A 437 -30.89 -16.68 -0.69
C LYS A 437 -32.25 -16.11 -1.12
N LEU A 438 -32.28 -14.89 -1.64
CA LEU A 438 -33.47 -14.24 -2.17
C LEU A 438 -33.89 -14.75 -3.57
N GLY A 439 -33.10 -15.64 -4.19
CA GLY A 439 -33.38 -16.15 -5.53
C GLY A 439 -33.13 -15.15 -6.68
N ILE A 440 -32.55 -13.98 -6.38
CA ILE A 440 -32.27 -12.91 -7.36
C ILE A 440 -31.05 -13.27 -8.23
N TYR A 441 -30.09 -14.01 -7.68
CA TYR A 441 -28.86 -14.39 -8.37
C TYR A 441 -28.47 -15.83 -8.03
N LYS A 442 -28.31 -16.69 -9.03
CA LYS A 442 -27.78 -18.05 -8.82
C LYS A 442 -26.26 -18.03 -8.89
N ARG A 443 -25.61 -18.35 -7.79
CA ARG A 443 -24.14 -18.41 -7.71
C ARG A 443 -23.59 -19.49 -8.65
N ASN A 444 -22.96 -19.06 -9.75
CA ASN A 444 -22.14 -19.92 -10.59
C ASN A 444 -20.70 -19.89 -10.05
N LEU A 445 -20.48 -20.66 -9.00
CA LEU A 445 -19.15 -20.79 -8.39
C LEU A 445 -18.39 -21.92 -9.06
N ILE A 446 -17.09 -21.69 -9.28
CA ILE A 446 -16.17 -22.77 -9.63
C ILE A 446 -16.13 -23.70 -8.41
N THR A 447 -16.72 -24.87 -8.54
CA THR A 447 -16.40 -26.03 -7.69
C THR A 447 -15.11 -26.62 -8.24
N GLU A 448 -14.16 -26.94 -7.36
CA GLU A 448 -12.89 -27.58 -7.77
C GLU A 448 -13.10 -28.81 -8.65
#